data_AF-A0A7J4KDV6-F1
#
_entry.id   AF-A0A7J4KDV6-F1
#
_cell.length_a   1.000
_cell.length_b   1.000
_cell.length_c   1.000
_cell.angle_alpha   90.00
_cell.angle_beta   90.00
_cell.angle_gamma   90.00
#
_symmetry.space_group_name_H-M   'P 1'
#
loop_
_entity.id
_entity.type
_entity.pdbx_description
1 polymer ?
#
loop_
_entity_poly.entity_id
_entity_poly.type
_entity_poly.pdbx_seq_one_letter_code
_entity_poly.pdbx_strand_id
1 'polypeptide(L)'
;MRWMEAVIVSVCLVGLLLAAGCVSPDTHEGTTIPATIPGTTGDTPARTLAGITHPPAERTYTFSIRLDRTLIDQGEPSEVNVTIENLVSRPLTIRPFPPGIRVMDSCGAVVRTIPFGPGERVIPSGETLVSIREWDTTDDQGVSLPPGLYHVELFWEGELPPFDRTAGPPPPIPTRTGDIIIPAWDAGELVVRYPEGALVRVITVDRTATIAGLPVTLEWLECSGENVLASFLYPIASGTLPPGISTTIPPPPPDTAPGLFSVDGGTDCPFLTMPVTPAGGLWRVNGYLPPVSQNAHRLTLIIPELAGRKGPWVFEVPLD
;
A
#
# COMPACT_ATOMS: atom_id res chain seq x y z
N MET A 1 -51.44 37.96 -35.67
CA MET A 1 -52.06 36.85 -34.92
C MET A 1 -51.32 36.78 -33.59
N ARG A 2 -51.93 37.12 -32.44
CA ARG A 2 -52.58 36.20 -31.47
C ARG A 2 -51.72 34.93 -31.25
N TRP A 3 -51.28 34.55 -30.05
CA TRP A 3 -52.01 34.45 -28.77
C TRP A 3 -51.13 34.69 -27.50
N MET A 4 -51.79 35.14 -26.41
CA MET A 4 -51.57 35.00 -24.94
C MET A 4 -50.19 34.59 -24.38
N GLU A 5 -49.58 35.29 -23.41
CA GLU A 5 -49.99 35.57 -22.00
C GLU A 5 -49.98 34.37 -21.02
N ALA A 6 -49.15 34.47 -19.97
CA ALA A 6 -49.46 34.04 -18.60
C ALA A 6 -48.49 34.69 -17.59
N VAL A 7 -49.01 35.52 -16.68
CA VAL A 7 -48.31 36.03 -15.49
C VAL A 7 -48.79 35.24 -14.28
N ILE A 8 -47.89 34.78 -13.42
CA ILE A 8 -48.24 34.43 -12.02
C ILE A 8 -47.22 35.08 -11.08
N VAL A 9 -47.73 36.01 -10.28
CA VAL A 9 -47.07 36.55 -9.09
C VAL A 9 -47.52 35.72 -7.90
N SER A 10 -46.62 35.36 -7.00
CA SER A 10 -46.99 34.99 -5.63
C SER A 10 -45.97 35.55 -4.64
N VAL A 11 -46.45 36.47 -3.80
CA VAL A 11 -45.72 37.11 -2.71
C VAL A 11 -46.42 36.71 -1.41
N CYS A 12 -45.63 36.44 -0.37
CA CYS A 12 -45.91 36.52 1.08
C CYS A 12 -45.38 35.30 1.85
N LEU A 13 -45.15 35.34 3.17
CA LEU A 13 -44.65 36.38 4.11
C LEU A 13 -44.65 35.71 5.51
N VAL A 14 -43.68 36.01 6.38
CA VAL A 14 -43.68 35.69 7.83
C VAL A 14 -43.58 34.18 8.20
N GLY A 15 -42.77 33.76 9.19
CA GLY A 15 -41.82 34.55 9.97
C GLY A 15 -41.22 33.82 11.18
N LEU A 16 -40.65 34.61 12.10
CA LEU A 16 -39.93 34.18 13.31
C LEU A 16 -40.73 33.25 14.21
N LEU A 17 -40.01 32.35 14.90
CA LEU A 17 -40.25 32.06 16.31
C LEU A 17 -38.92 31.88 17.06
N LEU A 18 -38.69 32.74 18.05
CA LEU A 18 -37.61 32.63 19.04
C LEU A 18 -38.06 31.69 20.17
N ALA A 19 -37.14 30.87 20.68
CA ALA A 19 -37.31 30.21 21.98
C ALA A 19 -35.95 30.11 22.68
N ALA A 20 -35.62 31.12 23.49
CA ALA A 20 -34.58 31.00 24.51
C ALA A 20 -35.21 30.38 25.77
N GLY A 21 -34.49 29.46 26.43
CA GLY A 21 -34.90 28.86 27.69
C GLY A 21 -33.72 28.72 28.64
N CYS A 22 -33.77 29.41 29.79
CA CYS A 22 -32.78 29.34 30.87
C CYS A 22 -33.49 29.09 32.21
N VAL A 23 -33.38 27.87 32.77
CA VAL A 23 -33.75 27.40 34.13
C VAL A 23 -33.04 26.04 34.28
N SER A 24 -32.36 25.63 35.37
CA SER A 24 -31.77 26.26 36.56
C SER A 24 -30.69 25.30 37.13
N PRO A 25 -29.83 25.69 38.09
CA PRO A 25 -28.78 24.79 38.59
C PRO A 25 -29.29 23.83 39.68
N ASP A 26 -28.82 22.59 39.65
CA ASP A 26 -28.88 21.69 40.81
C ASP A 26 -27.48 21.46 41.39
N THR A 27 -27.36 21.77 42.68
CA THR A 27 -26.16 21.60 43.48
C THR A 27 -26.17 20.24 44.15
N HIS A 28 -25.21 19.37 43.84
CA HIS A 28 -24.96 18.19 44.66
C HIS A 28 -23.48 18.08 45.02
N GLU A 29 -23.19 18.24 46.31
CA GLU A 29 -21.89 17.92 46.90
C GLU A 29 -21.67 16.40 46.87
N GLY A 30 -20.46 15.98 46.49
CA GLY A 30 -20.13 14.58 46.21
C GLY A 30 -18.63 14.29 46.35
N THR A 31 -18.13 14.43 47.58
CA THR A 31 -16.84 14.02 48.14
C THR A 31 -15.93 13.10 47.28
N THR A 32 -14.87 13.71 46.75
CA THR A 32 -13.46 13.23 46.71
C THR A 32 -13.13 11.76 46.35
N ILE A 33 -12.55 11.57 45.16
CA ILE A 33 -11.40 10.66 44.95
C ILE A 33 -10.41 11.37 43.98
N PRO A 34 -9.13 11.55 44.34
CA PRO A 34 -8.13 12.07 43.40
C PRO A 34 -7.57 10.94 42.53
N ALA A 35 -8.21 10.70 41.38
CA ALA A 35 -7.64 9.84 40.34
C ALA A 35 -6.70 10.65 39.43
N THR A 36 -5.42 10.73 39.80
CA THR A 36 -4.37 11.26 38.92
C THR A 36 -4.18 10.31 37.74
N ILE A 37 -4.84 10.61 36.62
CA ILE A 37 -4.51 10.01 35.32
C ILE A 37 -3.30 10.76 34.77
N PRO A 38 -2.15 10.11 34.56
CA PRO A 38 -1.05 10.72 33.82
C PRO A 38 -1.52 10.90 32.37
N GLY A 39 -1.74 12.15 31.96
CA GLY A 39 -1.91 12.52 30.57
C GLY A 39 -0.62 12.29 29.82
N THR A 40 -0.34 11.05 29.45
CA THR A 40 0.78 10.70 28.58
C THR A 40 0.39 11.06 27.15
N THR A 41 0.55 12.34 26.80
CA THR A 41 0.62 12.79 25.41
C THR A 41 1.90 12.22 24.79
N GLY A 42 1.87 10.91 24.53
CA GLY A 42 2.92 10.20 23.85
C GLY A 42 2.79 10.49 22.36
N ASP A 43 3.36 11.62 21.92
CA ASP A 43 3.85 11.74 20.55
C ASP A 43 4.70 10.50 20.29
N THR A 44 4.15 9.55 19.54
CA THR A 44 4.89 8.34 19.20
C THR A 44 5.97 8.79 18.23
N PRO A 45 7.27 8.75 18.62
CA PRO A 45 8.31 9.17 17.71
C PRO A 45 8.22 8.27 16.49
N ALA A 46 8.21 8.89 15.30
CA ALA A 46 8.19 8.15 14.04
C ALA A 46 9.26 7.06 14.11
N ARG A 47 8.88 5.80 13.86
CA ARG A 47 9.81 4.68 13.90
C ARG A 47 10.80 4.79 12.75
N THR A 48 11.86 5.57 12.94
CA THR A 48 13.08 5.47 12.13
C THR A 48 13.65 4.08 12.37
N LEU A 49 13.33 3.13 11.48
CA LEU A 49 14.00 1.84 11.49
C LEU A 49 15.50 2.10 11.38
N ALA A 50 16.29 1.51 12.29
CA ALA A 50 17.73 1.63 12.25
C ALA A 50 18.25 0.97 10.96
N GLY A 51 18.55 1.80 9.96
CA GLY A 51 19.03 1.34 8.66
C GLY A 51 20.26 0.45 8.81
N ILE A 52 20.22 -0.71 8.15
CA ILE A 52 21.33 -1.67 8.13
C ILE A 52 22.60 -0.93 7.71
N THR A 53 23.60 -0.87 8.60
CA THR A 53 24.86 -0.17 8.34
C THR A 53 25.66 -0.86 7.25
N HIS A 54 25.42 -0.45 6.01
CA HIS A 54 26.25 -0.85 4.87
C HIS A 54 27.65 -0.22 5.02
N PRO A 55 28.72 -0.92 4.58
CA PRO A 55 30.07 -0.35 4.58
C PRO A 55 30.13 0.91 3.71
N PRO A 56 31.11 1.81 3.92
CA PRO A 56 31.18 3.11 3.25
C PRO A 56 31.68 3.00 1.79
N ALA A 57 30.89 2.34 0.95
CA ALA A 57 30.78 2.73 -0.46
C ALA A 57 29.99 4.05 -0.55
N GLU A 58 30.15 4.81 -1.63
CA GLU A 58 29.33 6.01 -1.88
C GLU A 58 27.85 5.64 -1.77
N ARG A 59 27.14 6.22 -0.78
CA ARG A 59 25.74 5.89 -0.53
C ARG A 59 24.89 6.33 -1.73
N THR A 60 24.04 5.44 -2.21
CA THR A 60 23.01 5.77 -3.20
C THR A 60 21.99 6.74 -2.60
N TYR A 61 21.39 7.59 -3.44
CA TYR A 61 20.28 8.47 -3.06
C TYR A 61 19.06 7.68 -2.55
N THR A 62 18.17 8.31 -1.78
CA THR A 62 16.90 7.71 -1.35
C THR A 62 15.72 8.56 -1.81
N PHE A 63 14.77 7.91 -2.47
CA PHE A 63 13.47 8.46 -2.84
C PHE A 63 12.43 7.84 -1.91
N SER A 64 11.52 8.63 -1.35
CA SER A 64 10.38 8.10 -0.62
C SER A 64 9.09 8.76 -1.11
N ILE A 65 8.12 7.95 -1.52
CA ILE A 65 6.77 8.43 -1.80
C ILE A 65 6.02 8.37 -0.47
N ARG A 66 5.44 9.50 -0.06
CA ARG A 66 4.52 9.53 1.07
C ARG A 66 3.18 10.04 0.57
N LEU A 67 2.12 9.33 0.85
CA LEU A 67 0.77 9.82 0.63
C LEU A 67 0.37 10.61 1.88
N ASP A 68 -0.41 11.68 1.72
CA ASP A 68 -0.99 12.40 2.85
C ASP A 68 -1.90 11.47 3.68
N ARG A 69 -2.55 10.53 2.99
CA ARG A 69 -3.39 9.46 3.53
C ARG A 69 -3.17 8.19 2.73
N THR A 70 -3.09 7.05 3.41
CA THR A 70 -3.05 5.72 2.78
C THR A 70 -4.43 5.09 2.62
N LEU A 71 -5.48 5.75 3.11
CA LEU A 71 -6.85 5.23 3.17
C LEU A 71 -7.84 6.39 2.99
N ILE A 72 -8.69 6.31 1.96
CA ILE A 72 -9.57 7.39 1.50
C ILE A 72 -10.97 6.88 1.15
N ASP A 73 -11.98 7.75 1.26
CA ASP A 73 -13.32 7.47 0.77
C ASP A 73 -13.43 7.79 -0.74
N GLN A 74 -14.35 7.14 -1.46
CA GLN A 74 -14.44 7.27 -2.92
C GLN A 74 -14.79 8.71 -3.36
N GLY A 75 -13.92 9.31 -4.19
CA GLY A 75 -14.07 10.69 -4.66
C GLY A 75 -13.58 11.76 -3.67
N GLU A 76 -12.97 11.37 -2.54
CA GLU A 76 -12.21 12.31 -1.71
C GLU A 76 -10.85 12.61 -2.38
N PRO A 77 -10.45 13.89 -2.55
CA PRO A 77 -9.13 14.21 -3.09
C PRO A 77 -8.01 13.83 -2.11
N SER A 78 -6.87 13.41 -2.66
CA SER A 78 -5.64 13.06 -1.92
C SER A 78 -4.43 13.84 -2.46
N GLU A 79 -3.41 14.01 -1.61
CA GLU A 79 -2.15 14.66 -1.96
C GLU A 79 -0.99 13.66 -1.93
N VAL A 80 -0.37 13.44 -3.09
CA VAL A 80 0.85 12.65 -3.21
C VAL A 80 2.07 13.52 -2.87
N ASN A 81 2.64 13.30 -1.69
CA ASN A 81 3.77 14.03 -1.14
C ASN A 81 5.09 13.33 -1.46
N VAL A 82 5.65 13.66 -2.62
CA VAL A 82 6.93 13.11 -3.08
C VAL A 82 8.08 13.73 -2.28
N THR A 83 8.85 12.91 -1.56
CA THR A 83 9.97 13.35 -0.71
C THR A 83 11.28 12.73 -1.20
N ILE A 84 12.24 13.57 -1.60
CA ILE A 84 13.51 13.15 -2.20
C ILE A 84 14.66 13.67 -1.32
N GLU A 85 15.47 12.76 -0.77
CA GLU A 85 16.58 13.11 0.13
C GLU A 85 17.92 12.88 -0.58
N ASN A 86 18.72 13.95 -0.70
CA ASN A 86 20.02 13.86 -1.35
C ASN A 86 21.13 13.42 -0.37
N LEU A 87 21.31 12.10 -0.24
CA LEU A 87 22.30 11.49 0.65
C LEU A 87 23.76 11.54 0.15
N VAL A 88 24.06 12.10 -1.03
CA VAL A 88 25.43 12.18 -1.56
C VAL A 88 26.08 13.55 -1.30
N SER A 89 27.41 13.57 -1.26
CA SER A 89 28.25 14.75 -0.98
C SER A 89 28.30 15.81 -2.10
N ARG A 90 27.42 15.72 -3.11
CA ARG A 90 27.36 16.62 -4.28
C ARG A 90 25.90 17.00 -4.61
N PRO A 91 25.66 18.14 -5.28
CA PRO A 91 24.32 18.49 -5.74
C PRO A 91 23.76 17.45 -6.72
N LEU A 92 22.45 17.21 -6.64
CA LEU A 92 21.68 16.32 -7.51
C LEU A 92 20.76 17.12 -8.41
N THR A 93 20.82 16.92 -9.73
CA THR A 93 19.93 17.59 -10.70
C THR A 93 18.92 16.59 -11.26
N ILE A 94 17.62 16.84 -11.06
CA ILE A 94 16.50 16.00 -11.52
C ILE A 94 15.81 16.66 -12.72
N ARG A 95 15.63 15.93 -13.84
CA ARG A 95 15.07 16.43 -15.13
C ARG A 95 14.39 15.34 -15.98
N PRO A 96 13.06 15.17 -16.06
CA PRO A 96 12.06 16.16 -15.70
C PRO A 96 11.83 16.33 -14.19
N PHE A 97 11.50 17.55 -13.80
CA PHE A 97 10.95 17.88 -12.50
C PHE A 97 9.67 18.73 -12.63
N PRO A 98 8.61 18.42 -11.86
CA PRO A 98 8.45 17.24 -11.01
C PRO A 98 8.47 15.90 -11.75
N PRO A 99 8.79 14.78 -11.06
CA PRO A 99 8.57 13.45 -11.60
C PRO A 99 7.09 13.22 -11.94
N GLY A 100 6.84 12.30 -12.85
CA GLY A 100 5.50 11.80 -13.14
C GLY A 100 5.07 10.79 -12.07
N ILE A 101 3.77 10.60 -11.93
CA ILE A 101 3.19 9.59 -11.04
C ILE A 101 2.36 8.62 -11.87
N ARG A 102 2.57 7.32 -11.68
CA ARG A 102 1.67 6.26 -12.13
C ARG A 102 0.90 5.75 -10.91
N VAL A 103 -0.39 5.52 -11.08
CA VAL A 103 -1.21 4.76 -10.15
C VAL A 103 -1.57 3.46 -10.85
N MET A 104 -1.31 2.34 -10.18
CA MET A 104 -1.64 1.00 -10.64
C MET A 104 -2.63 0.35 -9.70
N ASP A 105 -3.58 -0.42 -10.23
CA ASP A 105 -4.42 -1.28 -9.40
C ASP A 105 -3.65 -2.49 -8.86
N SER A 106 -4.27 -3.22 -7.93
CA SER A 106 -3.75 -4.52 -7.43
C SER A 106 -3.50 -5.58 -8.51
N CYS A 107 -3.98 -5.37 -9.74
CA CYS A 107 -3.76 -6.26 -10.87
C CYS A 107 -2.54 -5.86 -11.73
N GLY A 108 -1.90 -4.72 -11.41
CA GLY A 108 -0.75 -4.17 -12.11
C GLY A 108 -1.11 -3.33 -13.35
N ALA A 109 -2.38 -3.01 -13.56
CA ALA A 109 -2.80 -2.13 -14.65
C ALA A 109 -2.66 -0.66 -14.23
N VAL A 110 -2.01 0.15 -15.06
CA VAL A 110 -1.94 1.61 -14.87
C VAL A 110 -3.32 2.22 -15.11
N VAL A 111 -3.93 2.76 -14.05
CA VAL A 111 -5.26 3.39 -14.09
C VAL A 111 -5.20 4.91 -14.20
N ARG A 112 -4.11 5.53 -13.72
CA ARG A 112 -3.91 6.99 -13.77
C ARG A 112 -2.45 7.33 -14.04
N THR A 113 -2.21 8.28 -14.94
CA THR A 113 -0.89 8.83 -15.24
C THR A 113 -0.88 10.35 -15.06
N ILE A 114 -0.24 10.82 -14.00
CA ILE A 114 0.07 12.25 -13.83
C ILE A 114 1.40 12.50 -14.56
N PRO A 115 1.44 13.31 -15.63
CA PRO A 115 2.66 13.53 -16.40
C PRO A 115 3.73 14.25 -15.59
N PHE A 116 5.00 13.96 -15.92
CA PHE A 116 6.14 14.71 -15.39
C PHE A 116 6.12 16.16 -15.89
N GLY A 117 6.69 17.07 -15.10
CA GLY A 117 6.79 18.49 -15.48
C GLY A 117 8.03 18.80 -16.32
N PRO A 118 8.00 19.85 -17.16
CA PRO A 118 9.10 20.20 -18.07
C PRO A 118 10.31 20.85 -17.38
N GLY A 119 10.29 20.98 -16.05
CA GLY A 119 11.27 21.73 -15.29
C GLY A 119 12.51 20.91 -14.92
N GLU A 120 13.40 21.58 -14.18
CA GLU A 120 14.55 20.98 -13.54
C GLU A 120 14.60 21.37 -12.06
N ARG A 121 15.20 20.52 -11.22
CA ARG A 121 15.45 20.86 -9.82
C ARG A 121 16.81 20.37 -9.36
N VAL A 122 17.59 21.28 -8.78
CA VAL A 122 18.83 20.95 -8.09
C VAL A 122 18.54 20.81 -6.60
N ILE A 123 18.95 19.69 -6.01
CA ILE A 123 18.91 19.41 -4.57
C ILE A 123 20.37 19.43 -4.07
N PRO A 124 20.77 20.36 -3.18
CA PRO A 124 22.13 20.35 -2.61
C PRO A 124 22.43 19.07 -1.82
N SER A 125 23.71 18.84 -1.51
CA SER A 125 24.17 17.72 -0.67
C SER A 125 23.51 17.77 0.71
N GLY A 126 22.85 16.69 1.15
CA GLY A 126 22.21 16.59 2.45
C GLY A 126 20.87 17.31 2.59
N GLU A 127 20.32 17.86 1.50
CA GLU A 127 19.02 18.54 1.49
C GLU A 127 17.88 17.59 1.13
N THR A 128 16.68 17.91 1.63
CA THR A 128 15.44 17.20 1.32
C THR A 128 14.51 18.09 0.50
N LEU A 129 13.99 17.54 -0.59
CA LEU A 129 12.98 18.19 -1.44
C LEU A 129 11.63 17.53 -1.22
N VAL A 130 10.63 18.32 -0.83
CA VAL A 130 9.21 17.90 -0.78
C VAL A 130 8.45 18.49 -1.97
N SER A 131 7.58 17.70 -2.58
CA SER A 131 6.84 18.05 -3.78
C SER A 131 5.44 17.43 -3.77
N ILE A 132 4.43 18.28 -3.53
CA ILE A 132 3.02 17.88 -3.49
C ILE A 132 2.45 17.74 -4.91
N ARG A 133 1.63 16.71 -5.15
CA ARG A 133 0.71 16.59 -6.29
C ARG A 133 -0.70 16.35 -5.77
N GLU A 134 -1.64 17.22 -6.16
CA GLU A 134 -3.05 16.96 -6.00
C GLU A 134 -3.48 15.81 -6.92
N TRP A 135 -4.31 14.91 -6.41
CA TRP A 135 -4.98 13.87 -7.19
C TRP A 135 -6.41 13.69 -6.70
N ASP A 136 -7.34 13.81 -7.64
CA ASP A 136 -8.79 13.73 -7.47
C ASP A 136 -9.35 12.30 -7.38
N THR A 137 -8.49 11.28 -7.28
CA THR A 137 -8.85 9.84 -7.24
C THR A 137 -9.61 9.36 -8.47
N THR A 138 -9.45 10.06 -9.60
CA THR A 138 -9.96 9.63 -10.91
C THR A 138 -8.90 8.96 -11.76
N ASP A 139 -9.36 8.12 -12.69
CA ASP A 139 -8.57 7.52 -13.76
C ASP A 139 -8.26 8.52 -14.89
N ASP A 140 -7.53 8.08 -15.92
CA ASP A 140 -7.21 8.91 -17.10
C ASP A 140 -8.42 9.26 -17.99
N GLN A 141 -9.63 8.76 -17.69
CA GLN A 141 -10.89 9.16 -18.31
C GLN A 141 -11.73 10.10 -17.43
N GLY A 142 -11.29 10.41 -16.20
CA GLY A 142 -12.02 11.23 -15.24
C GLY A 142 -13.11 10.45 -14.48
N VAL A 143 -13.08 9.12 -14.51
CA VAL A 143 -13.97 8.25 -13.74
C VAL A 143 -13.35 7.99 -12.36
N SER A 144 -14.12 8.08 -11.29
CA SER A 144 -13.66 7.74 -9.94
C SER A 144 -13.15 6.30 -9.89
N LEU A 145 -11.99 6.07 -9.27
CA LEU A 145 -11.47 4.72 -9.10
C LEU A 145 -12.46 3.84 -8.32
N PRO A 146 -12.56 2.54 -8.66
CA PRO A 146 -13.29 1.59 -7.83
C PRO A 146 -12.58 1.37 -6.48
N PRO A 147 -13.28 0.83 -5.47
CA PRO A 147 -12.64 0.40 -4.23
C PRO A 147 -11.56 -0.66 -4.44
N GLY A 148 -10.47 -0.58 -3.68
CA GLY A 148 -9.34 -1.51 -3.76
C GLY A 148 -8.02 -0.91 -3.28
N LEU A 149 -6.96 -1.72 -3.36
CA LEU A 149 -5.57 -1.30 -3.12
C LEU A 149 -4.94 -0.82 -4.44
N TYR A 150 -4.22 0.30 -4.35
CA TYR A 150 -3.49 0.93 -5.45
C TYR A 150 -2.03 1.18 -5.07
N HIS A 151 -1.14 0.98 -6.02
CA HIS A 151 0.28 1.30 -5.91
C HIS A 151 0.59 2.59 -6.66
N VAL A 152 1.25 3.53 -5.99
CA VAL A 152 1.62 4.85 -6.50
C VAL A 152 3.13 4.88 -6.69
N GLU A 153 3.57 5.03 -7.93
CA GLU A 153 4.99 4.99 -8.32
C GLU A 153 5.43 6.29 -9.01
N LEU A 154 6.71 6.64 -8.87
CA LEU A 154 7.34 7.72 -9.65
C LEU A 154 7.88 7.20 -10.97
N PHE A 155 7.78 8.01 -12.03
CA PHE A 155 8.44 7.73 -13.30
C PHE A 155 9.03 8.99 -13.95
N TRP A 156 9.98 8.76 -14.85
CA TRP A 156 10.66 9.77 -15.67
C TRP A 156 10.68 9.34 -17.15
N GLU A 157 11.05 10.26 -18.03
CA GLU A 157 11.23 9.97 -19.46
C GLU A 157 12.34 8.92 -19.67
N GLY A 158 11.99 7.80 -20.32
CA GLY A 158 12.96 6.76 -20.73
C GLY A 158 13.32 5.70 -19.68
N GLU A 159 12.56 5.57 -18.58
CA GLU A 159 12.72 4.54 -17.52
C GLU A 159 14.12 4.43 -16.89
N LEU A 160 14.92 5.49 -17.01
CA LEU A 160 16.12 5.69 -16.19
C LEU A 160 16.05 7.05 -15.49
N PRO A 161 16.45 7.13 -14.21
CA PRO A 161 16.50 8.39 -13.49
C PRO A 161 17.47 9.37 -14.19
N PRO A 162 16.99 10.55 -14.58
CA PRO A 162 17.67 11.37 -15.57
C PRO A 162 18.64 12.36 -14.90
N PHE A 163 19.88 11.91 -14.73
CA PHE A 163 20.97 12.71 -14.16
C PHE A 163 21.98 13.17 -15.22
N ASP A 164 22.51 14.36 -15.00
CA ASP A 164 23.39 15.07 -15.94
C ASP A 164 24.74 14.34 -16.11
N ARG A 165 24.94 13.74 -17.29
CA ARG A 165 26.27 13.32 -17.77
C ARG A 165 26.98 14.54 -18.35
N THR A 166 27.46 15.43 -17.47
CA THR A 166 28.12 16.67 -17.88
C THR A 166 29.28 16.39 -18.84
N ALA A 167 29.31 17.09 -19.97
CA ALA A 167 30.15 16.75 -21.12
C ALA A 167 31.66 16.78 -20.85
N GLY A 168 32.26 15.59 -20.82
CA GLY A 168 33.69 15.35 -20.87
C GLY A 168 33.94 13.85 -21.12
N PRO A 169 35.05 13.44 -21.77
CA PRO A 169 35.41 12.04 -21.85
C PRO A 169 35.62 11.53 -20.41
N PRO A 170 34.87 10.51 -19.96
CA PRO A 170 34.93 10.11 -18.56
C PRO A 170 36.32 9.54 -18.24
N PRO A 171 36.89 9.81 -17.04
CA PRO A 171 37.94 8.95 -16.53
C PRO A 171 37.41 7.50 -16.49
N PRO A 172 38.27 6.47 -16.65
CA PRO A 172 37.82 5.09 -16.80
C PRO A 172 36.90 4.68 -15.65
N ILE A 173 35.61 4.55 -15.97
CA ILE A 173 34.54 4.46 -14.98
C ILE A 173 34.62 3.10 -14.29
N PRO A 174 34.78 3.03 -12.96
CA PRO A 174 34.47 1.81 -12.22
C PRO A 174 32.95 1.64 -12.22
N THR A 175 32.45 0.79 -13.13
CA THR A 175 31.07 0.28 -13.20
C THR A 175 29.95 1.31 -13.48
N ARG A 176 28.73 0.79 -13.71
CA ARG A 176 27.56 1.54 -14.23
C ARG A 176 27.20 2.75 -13.35
N THR A 177 26.45 3.69 -13.96
CA THR A 177 25.57 4.62 -13.22
C THR A 177 24.94 3.86 -12.05
N GLY A 178 25.20 4.29 -10.82
CA GLY A 178 24.78 3.55 -9.62
C GLY A 178 23.29 3.25 -9.68
N ASP A 179 22.94 1.97 -9.53
CA ASP A 179 21.57 1.50 -9.63
C ASP A 179 20.71 2.26 -8.61
N ILE A 180 19.79 3.10 -9.07
CA ILE A 180 18.78 3.67 -8.18
C ILE A 180 17.81 2.55 -7.86
N ILE A 181 18.04 1.95 -6.71
CA ILE A 181 17.04 1.16 -6.03
C ILE A 181 16.04 2.18 -5.47
N ILE A 182 14.98 2.45 -6.23
CA ILE A 182 13.69 2.72 -5.58
C ILE A 182 13.27 1.32 -5.10
N PRO A 183 13.35 1.01 -3.81
CA PRO A 183 12.91 -0.29 -3.37
C PRO A 183 11.40 -0.41 -3.60
N ALA A 184 10.92 -1.63 -3.89
CA ALA A 184 9.48 -1.86 -4.07
C ALA A 184 8.64 -1.49 -2.83
N TRP A 185 9.27 -1.30 -1.65
CA TRP A 185 8.65 -0.83 -0.41
C TRP A 185 8.65 0.70 -0.22
N ASP A 186 9.19 1.49 -1.16
CA ASP A 186 9.04 2.96 -1.22
C ASP A 186 7.97 3.42 -2.25
N ALA A 187 7.26 2.47 -2.88
CA ALA A 187 6.01 2.75 -3.59
C ALA A 187 4.91 3.13 -2.58
N GLY A 188 4.12 4.17 -2.87
CA GLY A 188 3.02 4.57 -1.99
C GLY A 188 1.83 3.63 -2.13
N GLU A 189 1.32 3.07 -1.03
CA GLU A 189 0.08 2.28 -1.03
C GLU A 189 -1.12 3.13 -0.65
N LEU A 190 -2.15 3.12 -1.50
CA LEU A 190 -3.42 3.83 -1.28
C LEU A 190 -4.59 2.86 -1.34
N VAL A 191 -5.48 2.92 -0.37
CA VAL A 191 -6.71 2.14 -0.33
C VAL A 191 -7.91 3.05 -0.57
N VAL A 192 -8.63 2.80 -1.66
CA VAL A 192 -9.97 3.37 -1.90
C VAL A 192 -10.99 2.49 -1.20
N ARG A 193 -11.76 3.04 -0.27
CA ARG A 193 -12.72 2.28 0.55
C ARG A 193 -13.95 1.83 -0.23
N TYR A 194 -14.43 0.64 0.13
CA TYR A 194 -15.76 0.16 -0.24
C TYR A 194 -16.84 1.02 0.45
N PRO A 195 -17.82 1.59 -0.28
CA PRO A 195 -18.89 2.37 0.33
C PRO A 195 -19.80 1.54 1.24
N GLU A 196 -19.90 0.23 1.00
CA GLU A 196 -20.55 -0.75 1.89
C GLU A 196 -19.71 -1.16 3.12
N GLY A 197 -18.44 -0.77 3.17
CA GLY A 197 -17.44 -1.28 4.12
C GLY A 197 -16.63 -2.47 3.59
N ALA A 198 -15.42 -2.62 4.11
CA ALA A 198 -14.60 -3.81 3.87
C ALA A 198 -14.96 -4.93 4.85
N LEU A 199 -14.66 -6.17 4.47
CA LEU A 199 -14.78 -7.35 5.33
C LEU A 199 -13.72 -7.28 6.44
N VAL A 200 -14.13 -7.04 7.69
CA VAL A 200 -13.22 -6.97 8.85
C VAL A 200 -13.49 -8.13 9.81
N ARG A 201 -12.76 -9.25 9.64
CA ARG A 201 -12.82 -10.44 10.50
C ARG A 201 -11.64 -11.39 10.24
N VAL A 202 -11.35 -12.25 11.21
CA VAL A 202 -10.46 -13.42 11.00
C VAL A 202 -11.33 -14.62 10.59
N ILE A 203 -10.95 -15.30 9.52
CA ILE A 203 -11.61 -16.51 9.00
C ILE A 203 -10.62 -17.67 9.15
N THR A 204 -10.88 -18.60 10.07
CA THR A 204 -10.15 -19.87 10.13
C THR A 204 -10.59 -20.77 8.98
N VAL A 205 -9.64 -21.32 8.23
CA VAL A 205 -9.92 -22.12 7.02
C VAL A 205 -9.48 -23.57 7.18
N ASP A 206 -8.29 -23.81 7.74
CA ASP A 206 -7.68 -25.12 7.99
C ASP A 206 -7.83 -26.15 6.83
N ARG A 207 -7.76 -25.67 5.58
CA ARG A 207 -7.96 -26.48 4.37
C ARG A 207 -6.63 -26.81 3.72
N THR A 208 -6.37 -28.10 3.50
CA THR A 208 -5.14 -28.58 2.82
C THR A 208 -5.41 -28.97 1.37
N ALA A 209 -4.65 -28.39 0.45
CA ALA A 209 -4.52 -28.83 -0.94
C ALA A 209 -3.20 -29.59 -1.12
N THR A 210 -3.16 -30.67 -1.92
CA THR A 210 -1.93 -31.44 -2.16
C THR A 210 -1.66 -31.59 -3.64
N ILE A 211 -0.53 -31.04 -4.10
CA ILE A 211 -0.08 -31.11 -5.50
C ILE A 211 1.37 -31.62 -5.51
N ALA A 212 1.70 -32.52 -6.43
CA ALA A 212 3.04 -33.12 -6.57
C ALA A 212 3.64 -33.65 -5.24
N GLY A 213 2.78 -34.18 -4.35
CA GLY A 213 3.16 -34.70 -3.03
C GLY A 213 3.56 -33.65 -1.99
N LEU A 214 3.36 -32.35 -2.27
CA LEU A 214 3.50 -31.27 -1.28
C LEU A 214 2.09 -30.85 -0.80
N PRO A 215 1.72 -31.17 0.46
CA PRO A 215 0.52 -30.60 1.07
C PRO A 215 0.79 -29.16 1.49
N VAL A 216 -0.17 -28.29 1.20
CA VAL A 216 -0.18 -26.86 1.58
C VAL A 216 -1.52 -26.58 2.24
N THR A 217 -1.49 -26.05 3.44
CA THR A 217 -2.67 -25.74 4.24
C THR A 217 -2.86 -24.23 4.30
N LEU A 218 -4.01 -23.73 3.85
CA LEU A 218 -4.46 -22.39 4.18
C LEU A 218 -5.05 -22.44 5.60
N GLU A 219 -4.34 -21.82 6.54
CA GLU A 219 -4.65 -21.84 7.98
C GLU A 219 -5.79 -20.85 8.28
N TRP A 220 -5.61 -19.59 7.88
CA TRP A 220 -6.57 -18.51 8.09
C TRP A 220 -6.41 -17.35 7.10
N LEU A 221 -7.43 -16.50 7.05
CA LEU A 221 -7.43 -15.16 6.48
C LEU A 221 -7.67 -14.13 7.59
N GLU A 222 -6.88 -13.06 7.64
CA GLU A 222 -7.13 -11.88 8.49
C GLU A 222 -7.52 -10.74 7.56
N CYS A 223 -8.82 -10.43 7.52
CA CYS A 223 -9.38 -9.40 6.66
C CYS A 223 -9.51 -8.09 7.42
N SER A 224 -9.06 -6.99 6.82
CA SER A 224 -9.06 -5.65 7.41
C SER A 224 -9.65 -4.61 6.44
N GLY A 225 -9.72 -3.35 6.89
CA GLY A 225 -10.11 -2.22 6.03
C GLY A 225 -9.04 -1.81 5.00
N GLU A 226 -7.82 -2.32 5.13
CA GLU A 226 -6.65 -1.93 4.33
C GLU A 226 -6.15 -3.07 3.43
N ASN A 227 -6.33 -4.33 3.86
CA ASN A 227 -5.77 -5.50 3.19
C ASN A 227 -6.46 -6.82 3.63
N VAL A 228 -6.10 -7.93 2.99
CA VAL A 228 -6.30 -9.28 3.54
C VAL A 228 -4.96 -10.01 3.64
N LEU A 229 -4.67 -10.59 4.80
CA LEU A 229 -3.48 -11.40 5.04
C LEU A 229 -3.86 -12.89 5.04
N ALA A 230 -3.29 -13.68 4.12
CA ALA A 230 -3.56 -15.12 4.01
C ALA A 230 -2.36 -15.95 4.50
N SER A 231 -2.54 -16.80 5.52
CA SER A 231 -1.46 -17.62 6.09
C SER A 231 -1.45 -19.05 5.54
N PHE A 232 -0.40 -19.43 4.81
CA PHE A 232 -0.22 -20.77 4.26
C PHE A 232 0.92 -21.52 4.96
N LEU A 233 0.68 -22.78 5.32
CA LEU A 233 1.65 -23.70 5.92
C LEU A 233 1.99 -24.86 4.98
N TYR A 234 3.25 -25.30 4.96
CA TYR A 234 3.67 -26.51 4.24
C TYR A 234 4.87 -27.21 4.90
N PRO A 235 5.07 -28.53 4.69
CA PRO A 235 6.17 -29.27 5.31
C PRO A 235 7.56 -28.77 4.93
N ILE A 236 8.46 -28.77 5.91
CA ILE A 236 9.90 -28.70 5.65
C ILE A 236 10.33 -30.01 4.97
N ALA A 237 11.02 -29.92 3.84
CA ALA A 237 11.46 -31.09 3.08
C ALA A 237 12.55 -31.88 3.85
N SER A 238 12.15 -32.99 4.47
CA SER A 238 13.06 -33.93 5.14
C SER A 238 13.92 -34.69 4.12
N GLY A 239 15.16 -34.23 3.86
CA GLY A 239 16.03 -34.95 2.92
C GLY A 239 17.49 -34.52 2.71
N THR A 240 17.98 -33.42 3.29
CA THR A 240 19.31 -32.86 2.92
C THR A 240 20.31 -32.65 4.07
N LEU A 241 20.05 -33.17 5.28
CA LEU A 241 21.04 -33.19 6.36
C LEU A 241 21.69 -34.58 6.48
N PRO A 242 23.02 -34.71 6.26
CA PRO A 242 23.75 -35.94 6.54
C PRO A 242 23.58 -36.38 8.00
N PRO A 243 23.57 -37.70 8.27
CA PRO A 243 23.49 -38.22 9.64
C PRO A 243 24.74 -37.77 10.42
N GLY A 244 24.53 -36.85 11.38
CA GLY A 244 25.60 -36.28 12.20
C GLY A 244 25.51 -34.76 12.44
N ILE A 245 24.67 -34.03 11.70
CA ILE A 245 24.49 -32.58 11.89
C ILE A 245 23.23 -32.28 12.70
N SER A 246 23.39 -31.61 13.84
CA SER A 246 22.28 -31.24 14.73
C SER A 246 21.57 -29.96 14.29
N THR A 247 20.24 -30.00 14.29
CA THR A 247 19.30 -28.88 14.56
C THR A 247 19.36 -27.60 13.71
N THR A 248 20.23 -27.47 12.70
CA THR A 248 20.17 -26.34 11.75
C THR A 248 18.92 -26.45 10.89
N ILE A 249 17.98 -25.50 11.06
CA ILE A 249 16.84 -25.31 10.14
C ILE A 249 17.42 -25.23 8.72
N PRO A 250 16.91 -26.01 7.74
CA PRO A 250 17.39 -25.92 6.37
C PRO A 250 17.23 -24.48 5.85
N PRO A 251 18.08 -24.05 4.90
CA PRO A 251 17.95 -22.70 4.34
C PRO A 251 16.51 -22.49 3.83
N PRO A 252 15.97 -21.26 3.95
CA PRO A 252 14.64 -20.96 3.43
C PRO A 252 14.59 -21.37 1.96
N PRO A 253 13.48 -21.99 1.51
CA PRO A 253 13.32 -22.35 0.11
C PRO A 253 13.36 -21.09 -0.77
N PRO A 254 13.66 -21.23 -2.08
CA PRO A 254 13.65 -20.10 -3.00
C PRO A 254 12.30 -19.36 -2.93
N ASP A 255 12.36 -18.05 -3.20
CA ASP A 255 11.22 -17.14 -3.08
C ASP A 255 9.99 -17.70 -3.80
N THR A 256 8.83 -17.52 -3.16
CA THR A 256 7.56 -17.99 -3.69
C THR A 256 7.14 -17.07 -4.83
N ALA A 257 6.62 -17.63 -5.92
CA ALA A 257 6.06 -16.81 -6.99
C ALA A 257 4.83 -16.03 -6.46
N PRO A 258 4.49 -14.86 -7.04
CA PRO A 258 3.24 -14.20 -6.71
C PRO A 258 2.06 -15.17 -6.78
N GLY A 259 1.21 -15.16 -5.76
CA GLY A 259 -0.07 -15.87 -5.81
C GLY A 259 -1.04 -15.14 -6.74
N LEU A 260 -2.15 -15.77 -7.07
CA LEU A 260 -3.28 -15.13 -7.75
C LEU A 260 -4.52 -15.20 -6.86
N PHE A 261 -5.34 -14.15 -6.87
CA PHE A 261 -6.63 -14.13 -6.19
C PHE A 261 -7.74 -13.65 -7.13
N SER A 262 -8.97 -14.10 -6.87
CA SER A 262 -10.18 -13.53 -7.47
C SER A 262 -11.31 -13.50 -6.44
N VAL A 263 -12.08 -12.41 -6.45
CA VAL A 263 -13.28 -12.23 -5.61
C VAL A 263 -14.52 -12.55 -6.45
N ASP A 264 -15.41 -13.37 -5.91
CA ASP A 264 -16.68 -13.82 -6.51
C ASP A 264 -16.59 -14.47 -7.91
N GLY A 265 -15.38 -14.78 -8.37
CA GLY A 265 -15.14 -15.30 -9.73
C GLY A 265 -14.89 -14.20 -10.77
N GLY A 266 -14.48 -13.01 -10.34
CA GLY A 266 -13.91 -11.97 -11.20
C GLY A 266 -12.53 -12.35 -11.77
N THR A 267 -11.82 -11.37 -12.33
CA THR A 267 -10.47 -11.56 -12.88
C THR A 267 -9.48 -12.02 -11.81
N ASP A 268 -8.64 -13.00 -12.15
CA ASP A 268 -7.50 -13.40 -11.31
C ASP A 268 -6.41 -12.33 -11.36
N CYS A 269 -6.07 -11.74 -10.21
CA CYS A 269 -5.03 -10.72 -10.07
C CYS A 269 -3.88 -11.21 -9.17
N PRO A 270 -2.63 -10.78 -9.40
CA PRO A 270 -1.49 -11.16 -8.57
C PRO A 270 -1.61 -10.62 -7.13
N PHE A 271 -1.05 -11.37 -6.17
CA PHE A 271 -0.79 -10.89 -4.82
C PHE A 271 0.64 -11.21 -4.39
N LEU A 272 1.22 -10.34 -3.55
CA LEU A 272 2.59 -10.50 -3.08
C LEU A 272 2.67 -11.58 -1.99
N THR A 273 3.64 -12.48 -2.12
CA THR A 273 3.99 -13.44 -1.07
C THR A 273 5.14 -12.91 -0.23
N MET A 274 4.97 -12.86 1.09
CA MET A 274 6.00 -12.45 2.04
C MET A 274 7.12 -13.50 2.16
N PRO A 275 8.33 -13.12 2.64
CA PRO A 275 9.41 -14.07 2.90
C PRO A 275 8.98 -15.26 3.76
N VAL A 276 9.47 -16.45 3.41
CA VAL A 276 9.13 -17.70 4.11
C VAL A 276 9.72 -17.70 5.52
N THR A 277 8.90 -18.05 6.51
CA THR A 277 9.29 -18.09 7.94
C THR A 277 9.07 -19.48 8.53
N PRO A 278 9.91 -19.94 9.49
CA PRO A 278 9.70 -21.23 10.14
C PRO A 278 8.58 -21.13 11.19
N ALA A 279 7.62 -22.06 11.15
CA ALA A 279 6.48 -22.11 12.05
C ALA A 279 6.22 -23.56 12.52
N GLY A 280 6.57 -23.89 13.76
CA GLY A 280 6.21 -25.19 14.38
C GLY A 280 6.75 -26.45 13.69
N GLY A 281 7.86 -26.36 12.95
CA GLY A 281 8.39 -27.47 12.13
C GLY A 281 7.83 -27.53 10.70
N LEU A 282 7.01 -26.55 10.33
CA LEU A 282 6.55 -26.26 8.98
C LEU A 282 7.20 -24.97 8.49
N TRP A 283 7.10 -24.72 7.18
CA TRP A 283 7.31 -23.40 6.60
C TRP A 283 5.98 -22.66 6.51
N ARG A 284 5.97 -21.37 6.86
CA ARG A 284 4.86 -20.44 6.66
C ARG A 284 5.22 -19.44 5.57
N VAL A 285 4.29 -19.22 4.65
CA VAL A 285 4.32 -18.09 3.69
C VAL A 285 3.01 -17.33 3.85
N ASN A 286 3.08 -16.00 3.85
CA ASN A 286 1.89 -15.16 3.92
C ASN A 286 1.62 -14.51 2.56
N GLY A 287 0.37 -14.44 2.13
CA GLY A 287 -0.07 -13.60 1.01
C GLY A 287 -0.60 -12.26 1.50
N TYR A 288 -0.22 -11.17 0.85
CA TYR A 288 -0.75 -9.81 1.09
C TYR A 288 -1.65 -9.40 -0.08
N LEU A 289 -2.94 -9.27 0.18
CA LEU A 289 -3.99 -9.01 -0.79
C LEU A 289 -4.66 -7.65 -0.55
N PRO A 290 -5.31 -7.04 -1.56
CA PRO A 290 -6.21 -5.90 -1.35
C PRO A 290 -7.32 -6.21 -0.33
N PRO A 291 -7.96 -5.18 0.24
CA PRO A 291 -9.15 -5.38 1.07
C PRO A 291 -10.28 -5.94 0.21
N VAL A 292 -11.19 -6.68 0.84
CA VAL A 292 -12.33 -7.32 0.18
C VAL A 292 -13.62 -6.67 0.67
N SER A 293 -14.60 -6.47 -0.22
CA SER A 293 -15.92 -5.93 0.13
C SER A 293 -16.60 -6.75 1.24
N GLN A 294 -17.31 -6.09 2.16
CA GLN A 294 -18.19 -6.76 3.12
C GLN A 294 -19.32 -7.55 2.44
N ASN A 295 -19.68 -7.24 1.19
CA ASN A 295 -20.70 -7.95 0.42
C ASN A 295 -20.14 -9.11 -0.41
N ALA A 296 -18.82 -9.35 -0.42
CA ALA A 296 -18.24 -10.45 -1.17
C ALA A 296 -18.65 -11.81 -0.59
N HIS A 297 -18.83 -12.82 -1.44
CA HIS A 297 -19.30 -14.15 -1.03
C HIS A 297 -18.22 -15.23 -1.12
N ARG A 298 -17.21 -15.05 -1.97
CA ARG A 298 -16.14 -16.04 -2.18
C ARG A 298 -14.82 -15.39 -2.52
N LEU A 299 -13.76 -15.81 -1.84
CA LEU A 299 -12.37 -15.56 -2.25
C LEU A 299 -11.77 -16.85 -2.81
N THR A 300 -11.21 -16.78 -4.02
CA THR A 300 -10.38 -17.83 -4.60
C THR A 300 -8.93 -17.43 -4.47
N LEU A 301 -8.08 -18.33 -3.96
CA LEU A 301 -6.63 -18.15 -3.85
C LEU A 301 -5.92 -19.27 -4.61
N ILE A 302 -4.94 -18.90 -5.44
CA ILE A 302 -4.18 -19.82 -6.29
C ILE A 302 -2.70 -19.57 -6.04
N ILE A 303 -1.98 -20.60 -5.57
CA ILE A 303 -0.51 -20.58 -5.51
C ILE A 303 0.03 -21.34 -6.72
N PRO A 304 0.63 -20.66 -7.73
CA PRO A 304 1.09 -21.30 -8.96
C PRO A 304 2.43 -22.04 -8.78
N GLU A 305 3.29 -21.55 -7.89
CA GLU A 305 4.58 -22.16 -7.55
C GLU A 305 4.92 -21.88 -6.08
N LEU A 306 5.40 -22.90 -5.35
CA LEU A 306 5.78 -22.80 -3.95
C LEU A 306 7.04 -23.64 -3.69
N ALA A 307 8.06 -23.04 -3.08
CA ALA A 307 9.33 -23.68 -2.76
C ALA A 307 9.97 -24.42 -3.96
N GLY A 308 9.93 -23.82 -5.15
CA GLY A 308 10.43 -24.41 -6.41
C GLY A 308 9.60 -25.57 -6.96
N ARG A 309 8.39 -25.81 -6.44
CA ARG A 309 7.43 -26.80 -6.97
C ARG A 309 6.25 -26.11 -7.63
N LYS A 310 5.90 -26.57 -8.84
CA LYS A 310 4.72 -26.09 -9.57
C LYS A 310 3.44 -26.66 -8.96
N GLY A 311 2.45 -25.79 -8.80
CA GLY A 311 1.09 -26.10 -8.36
C GLY A 311 0.16 -26.40 -9.56
N PRO A 312 -1.08 -25.87 -9.60
CA PRO A 312 -1.65 -24.87 -8.70
C PRO A 312 -2.24 -25.47 -7.42
N TRP A 313 -1.92 -24.90 -6.25
CA TRP A 313 -2.72 -25.13 -5.04
C TRP A 313 -3.85 -24.11 -5.04
N VAL A 314 -5.09 -24.59 -5.14
CA VAL A 314 -6.30 -23.75 -5.22
C VAL A 314 -7.08 -23.87 -3.92
N PHE A 315 -7.46 -22.73 -3.34
CA PHE A 315 -8.28 -22.63 -2.14
C PHE A 315 -9.47 -21.72 -2.45
N GLU A 316 -10.67 -22.30 -2.51
CA GLU A 316 -11.92 -21.55 -2.48
C GLU A 316 -12.33 -21.36 -1.02
N VAL A 317 -12.55 -20.11 -0.60
CA VAL A 317 -12.94 -19.74 0.76
C VAL A 317 -14.28 -18.99 0.71
N PRO A 318 -15.35 -19.50 1.35
CA PRO A 318 -16.60 -18.76 1.52
C PRO A 318 -16.40 -17.57 2.47
N LEU A 319 -17.08 -16.45 2.19
CA LEU A 319 -16.96 -15.18 2.91
C LEU A 319 -18.23 -14.73 3.63
N ASP A 320 -19.31 -15.52 3.56
CA ASP A 320 -20.53 -15.34 4.36
C ASP A 320 -20.30 -15.58 5.88
#